data_AF-K1SIH2-F1
#
_entry.id   AF-K1SIH2-F1
#
_cell.length_a   1.000
_cell.length_b   1.000
_cell.length_c   1.000
_cell.angle_alpha   90.00
_cell.angle_beta   90.00
_cell.angle_gamma   90.00
#
_symmetry.space_group_name_H-M   'P 1'
#
loop_
_entity.id
_entity.type
_entity.pdbx_description
1 polymer ?
#
loop_
_entity_poly.entity_id
_entity_poly.type
_entity_poly.pdbx_seq_one_letter_code
_entity_poly.pdbx_strand_id
1 'polypeptide(L)'
;HCRRRFNDALEVIPKAHRKESILHLIMKQIQAIYREEGKLSDFSTEDRLMQRQLVVKPLVDAFFAYLKQNEPKIPKNGKIREAFTYALNQESYLKVFLEDGDVPIDNNASERAIRGFCIGKKNWEMIDTVNGANSSAIIYSIAENCKGE
;
A
#
# COMPACT_ATOMS: atom_id res chain seq x y z
N HIS A 1 -0.48 2.43 1.38
CA HIS A 1 0.77 2.68 2.16
C HIS A 1 2.01 1.91 1.68
N CYS A 2 1.98 0.58 1.56
CA CYS A 2 3.15 -0.24 1.15
C CYS A 2 3.81 0.23 -0.17
N ARG A 3 3.03 0.37 -1.26
CA ARG A 3 3.50 0.88 -2.56
C ARG A 3 4.19 2.24 -2.46
N ARG A 4 3.65 3.15 -1.63
CA ARG A 4 4.20 4.50 -1.47
C ARG A 4 5.60 4.46 -0.87
N ARG A 5 5.83 3.65 0.17
CA ARG A 5 7.16 3.52 0.78
C ARG A 5 8.22 3.01 -0.22
N PHE A 6 7.86 2.05 -1.07
CA PHE A 6 8.77 1.59 -2.13
C PHE A 6 9.01 2.66 -3.20
N ASN A 7 8.00 3.45 -3.55
CA ASN A 7 8.17 4.60 -4.44
C ASN A 7 9.11 5.65 -3.83
N ASP A 8 8.89 6.04 -2.58
CA ASP A 8 9.70 7.03 -1.87
C ASP A 8 11.16 6.57 -1.74
N ALA A 9 11.40 5.26 -1.59
CA ALA A 9 12.73 4.67 -1.61
C ALA A 9 13.37 4.71 -3.00
N LEU A 10 12.59 4.49 -4.06
CA LEU A 10 13.05 4.52 -5.46
C LEU A 10 13.38 5.95 -5.92
N GLU A 11 12.72 6.95 -5.35
CA GLU A 11 13.00 8.36 -5.63
C GLU A 11 14.37 8.83 -5.14
N VAL A 12 14.91 8.19 -4.09
CA VAL A 12 16.27 8.46 -3.58
C VAL A 12 17.34 7.99 -4.57
N ILE A 13 17.05 6.98 -5.40
CA ILE A 13 17.99 6.46 -6.39
C ILE A 13 18.04 7.40 -7.60
N PRO A 14 19.24 7.76 -8.11
CA PRO A 14 19.38 8.53 -9.35
C PRO A 14 18.65 7.86 -10.52
N LYS A 15 17.98 8.65 -11.37
CA LYS A 15 17.13 8.14 -12.45
C LYS A 15 17.80 7.10 -13.36
N ALA A 16 19.10 7.26 -13.63
CA ALA A 16 19.89 6.34 -14.44
C ALA A 16 19.93 4.91 -13.87
N HIS A 17 20.01 4.76 -12.55
CA HIS A 17 20.17 3.46 -11.89
C HIS A 17 18.83 2.87 -11.39
N ARG A 18 17.72 3.60 -11.53
CA ARG A 18 16.41 3.11 -11.05
C ARG A 18 16.01 1.79 -11.70
N LYS A 19 16.18 1.66 -13.03
CA LYS A 19 15.74 0.47 -13.79
C LYS A 19 16.47 -0.82 -13.39
N GLU A 20 17.72 -0.70 -12.95
CA GLU A 20 18.58 -1.81 -12.51
C GLU A 20 18.37 -2.17 -11.04
N SER A 21 17.68 -1.30 -10.28
CA SER A 21 17.49 -1.49 -8.85
C SER A 21 16.47 -2.59 -8.52
N ILE A 22 16.70 -3.27 -7.40
CA ILE A 22 15.73 -4.21 -6.82
C ILE A 22 14.35 -3.57 -6.57
N LEU A 23 14.33 -2.27 -6.26
CA LEU A 23 13.09 -1.51 -6.05
C LEU A 23 12.24 -1.43 -7.32
N HIS A 24 12.86 -1.39 -8.50
CA HIS A 24 12.12 -1.36 -9.76
C HIS A 24 11.39 -2.68 -10.01
N LEU A 25 12.05 -3.81 -9.75
CA LEU A 25 11.43 -5.14 -9.85
C LEU A 25 10.27 -5.27 -8.85
N ILE A 26 10.46 -4.82 -7.61
CA ILE A 26 9.41 -4.76 -6.59
C ILE A 26 8.21 -3.94 -7.08
N MET A 27 8.45 -2.75 -7.62
CA MET A 27 7.39 -1.90 -8.16
C MET A 27 6.67 -2.56 -9.35
N LYS A 28 7.37 -3.33 -10.18
CA LYS A 28 6.77 -4.11 -11.27
C LYS A 28 5.89 -5.25 -10.77
N GLN A 29 6.33 -5.97 -9.73
CA GLN A 29 5.51 -7.01 -9.09
C GLN A 29 4.23 -6.42 -8.48
N ILE A 30 4.35 -5.30 -7.76
CA ILE A 30 3.17 -4.59 -7.23
C ILE A 30 2.23 -4.18 -8.36
N GLN A 31 2.74 -3.61 -9.47
CA GLN A 31 1.92 -3.26 -10.64
C GLN A 31 1.20 -4.47 -11.25
N ALA A 32 1.87 -5.63 -11.32
CA ALA A 32 1.27 -6.86 -11.83
C ALA A 32 0.10 -7.33 -10.94
N ILE A 33 0.27 -7.33 -9.63
CA ILE A 33 -0.80 -7.65 -8.67
C ILE A 33 -2.00 -6.72 -8.89
N TYR A 34 -1.77 -5.41 -8.93
CA TYR A 34 -2.84 -4.42 -9.16
C TYR A 34 -3.52 -4.57 -10.52
N ARG A 35 -2.78 -4.98 -11.56
CA ARG A 35 -3.34 -5.20 -12.89
C ARG A 35 -4.29 -6.40 -12.89
N GLU A 36 -3.89 -7.51 -12.28
CA GLU A 36 -4.74 -8.70 -12.23
C GLU A 36 -5.95 -8.46 -11.32
N GLU A 37 -5.75 -7.86 -10.15
CA GLU A 37 -6.85 -7.48 -9.25
C GLU A 37 -7.84 -6.52 -9.92
N GLY A 38 -7.35 -5.54 -10.69
CA GLY A 38 -8.19 -4.58 -11.39
C GLY A 38 -9.09 -5.20 -12.46
N LYS A 39 -8.79 -6.40 -12.96
CA LYS A 39 -9.68 -7.13 -13.88
C LYS A 39 -10.87 -7.75 -13.16
N LEU A 40 -10.81 -7.86 -11.84
CA LEU A 40 -11.83 -8.53 -11.02
C LEU A 40 -12.90 -7.56 -10.47
N SER A 41 -12.87 -6.28 -10.88
CA SER A 41 -13.82 -5.26 -10.39
C SER A 41 -15.26 -5.60 -10.70
N ASP A 42 -15.51 -6.19 -11.86
CA ASP A 42 -16.85 -6.44 -12.40
C ASP A 42 -17.40 -7.82 -12.03
N PHE A 43 -16.63 -8.60 -11.27
CA PHE A 43 -16.99 -9.95 -10.84
C PHE A 43 -17.83 -9.91 -9.55
N SER A 44 -18.65 -10.95 -9.35
CA SER A 44 -19.33 -11.21 -8.08
C SER A 44 -18.30 -11.43 -6.96
N THR A 45 -18.70 -11.28 -5.69
CA THR A 45 -17.82 -11.53 -4.54
C THR A 45 -17.22 -12.94 -4.60
N GLU A 46 -18.03 -13.96 -4.90
CA GLU A 46 -17.60 -15.36 -4.95
C GLU A 46 -16.62 -15.61 -6.10
N ASP A 47 -16.94 -15.13 -7.31
CA ASP A 47 -16.06 -15.30 -8.46
C ASP A 47 -14.75 -14.52 -8.30
N ARG A 48 -14.82 -13.32 -7.73
CA ARG A 48 -13.65 -12.50 -7.40
C ARG A 48 -12.75 -13.24 -6.42
N LEU A 49 -13.31 -13.83 -5.36
CA LEU A 49 -12.54 -14.62 -4.40
C LEU A 49 -11.87 -15.82 -5.08
N MET A 50 -12.59 -16.55 -5.93
CA MET A 50 -12.03 -17.67 -6.69
C MET A 50 -10.87 -17.22 -7.59
N GLN A 51 -11.04 -16.14 -8.34
CA GLN A 51 -9.99 -15.59 -9.20
C GLN A 51 -8.81 -15.04 -8.40
N ARG A 52 -9.04 -14.45 -7.23
CA ARG A 52 -7.98 -14.03 -6.31
C ARG A 52 -7.13 -15.22 -5.88
N GLN A 53 -7.74 -16.35 -5.53
CA GLN A 53 -6.98 -17.56 -5.16
C GLN A 53 -6.18 -18.13 -6.33
N LEU A 54 -6.73 -18.10 -7.55
CA LEU A 54 -6.08 -18.71 -8.73
C LEU A 54 -4.98 -17.84 -9.33
N VAL A 55 -5.17 -16.52 -9.40
CA VAL A 55 -4.31 -15.61 -10.17
C VAL A 55 -3.56 -14.63 -9.26
N VAL A 56 -4.22 -14.04 -8.28
CA VAL A 56 -3.63 -12.94 -7.48
C VAL A 56 -2.77 -13.48 -6.35
N LYS A 57 -3.23 -14.51 -5.63
CA LYS A 57 -2.51 -15.17 -4.54
C LYS A 57 -1.10 -15.64 -4.93
N PRO A 58 -0.88 -16.37 -6.04
CA PRO A 58 0.48 -16.77 -6.40
C PRO A 58 1.40 -15.57 -6.68
N LEU A 59 0.86 -14.46 -7.20
CA LEU A 59 1.64 -13.22 -7.39
C LEU A 59 2.00 -12.56 -6.06
N VAL A 60 1.06 -12.51 -5.11
CA VAL A 60 1.29 -11.98 -3.76
C VAL A 60 2.30 -12.84 -3.00
N ASP A 61 2.18 -14.17 -3.07
CA ASP A 61 3.12 -15.09 -2.44
C ASP A 61 4.52 -15.00 -3.06
N ALA A 62 4.62 -14.92 -4.39
CA ALA A 62 5.89 -14.68 -5.07
C ALA A 62 6.52 -13.34 -4.67
N PHE A 63 5.72 -12.29 -4.50
CA PHE A 63 6.17 -10.99 -4.03
C PHE A 63 6.77 -11.08 -2.62
N PHE A 64 6.06 -11.68 -1.65
CA PHE A 64 6.57 -11.82 -0.29
C PHE A 64 7.77 -12.77 -0.19
N ALA A 65 7.79 -13.86 -0.97
CA ALA A 65 8.95 -14.72 -1.08
C ALA A 65 10.17 -13.95 -1.60
N TYR A 66 9.99 -13.11 -2.63
CA TYR A 66 11.04 -12.26 -3.16
C TYR A 66 11.55 -11.25 -2.14
N LEU A 67 10.66 -10.61 -1.37
CA LEU A 67 11.07 -9.69 -0.30
C LEU A 67 11.91 -10.40 0.77
N LYS A 68 11.45 -11.55 1.26
CA LYS A 68 12.17 -12.34 2.29
C LYS A 68 13.55 -12.79 1.81
N GLN A 69 13.66 -13.25 0.56
CA GLN A 69 14.94 -13.69 -0.02
C GLN A 69 15.96 -12.54 -0.17
N ASN A 70 15.49 -11.31 -0.38
CA ASN A 70 16.38 -10.17 -0.60
C ASN A 70 16.56 -9.28 0.63
N GLU A 71 15.74 -9.43 1.67
CA GLU A 71 15.86 -8.75 2.96
C GLU A 71 17.29 -8.74 3.54
N PRO A 72 18.05 -9.85 3.55
CA PRO A 72 19.43 -9.84 4.07
C PRO A 72 20.43 -9.06 3.20
N LYS A 73 20.10 -8.80 1.93
CA LYS A 73 20.94 -8.03 1.00
C LYS A 73 20.71 -6.52 1.11
N ILE A 74 19.65 -6.10 1.82
CA ILE A 74 19.31 -4.69 1.98
C ILE A 74 20.20 -4.08 3.07
N PRO A 75 20.76 -2.87 2.87
CA PRO A 75 21.47 -2.14 3.92
C PRO A 75 20.63 -2.04 5.19
N LYS A 76 21.29 -2.09 6.35
CA LYS A 76 20.59 -2.10 7.66
C LYS A 76 19.80 -0.82 7.95
N ASN A 77 20.09 0.27 7.23
CA ASN A 77 19.49 1.60 7.43
C ASN A 77 19.04 2.23 6.10
N GLY A 78 18.12 3.18 6.19
CA GLY A 78 17.63 3.99 5.07
C GLY A 78 16.26 3.57 4.55
N LYS A 79 15.72 4.37 3.61
CA LYS A 79 14.35 4.22 3.11
C LYS A 79 14.04 2.85 2.51
N ILE A 80 15.04 2.18 1.91
CA ILE A 80 14.88 0.83 1.37
C ILE A 80 14.60 -0.16 2.49
N ARG A 81 15.34 -0.11 3.60
CA ARG A 81 15.11 -0.95 4.77
C ARG A 81 13.74 -0.68 5.38
N GLU A 82 13.37 0.58 5.55
CA GLU A 82 12.07 0.96 6.10
C GLU A 82 10.91 0.41 5.25
N ALA A 83 11.03 0.43 3.93
CA ALA A 83 10.03 -0.14 3.03
C ALA A 83 9.93 -1.67 3.16
N PHE A 84 11.07 -2.37 3.21
CA PHE A 84 11.10 -3.82 3.41
C PHE A 84 10.52 -4.24 4.77
N THR A 85 11.00 -3.62 5.85
CA THR A 85 10.53 -3.89 7.22
C THR A 85 9.02 -3.66 7.34
N TYR A 86 8.52 -2.55 6.80
CA TYR A 86 7.09 -2.27 6.82
C TYR A 86 6.31 -3.32 6.03
N ALA A 87 6.74 -3.67 4.82
CA ALA A 87 6.05 -4.64 3.99
C ALA A 87 5.98 -6.02 4.66
N LEU A 88 7.10 -6.51 5.20
CA LEU A 88 7.18 -7.81 5.87
C LEU A 88 6.36 -7.84 7.17
N ASN A 89 6.41 -6.79 7.99
CA ASN A 89 5.59 -6.71 9.20
C ASN A 89 4.08 -6.66 8.92
N GLN A 90 3.70 -6.22 7.71
CA GLN A 90 2.32 -6.08 7.28
C GLN A 90 1.85 -7.24 6.39
N GLU A 91 2.64 -8.31 6.26
CA GLU A 91 2.32 -9.42 5.35
C GLU A 91 0.94 -10.01 5.61
N SER A 92 0.62 -10.33 6.88
CA SER A 92 -0.67 -10.89 7.25
C SER A 92 -1.83 -9.96 6.86
N TYR A 93 -1.70 -8.66 7.14
CA TYR A 93 -2.72 -7.66 6.81
C TYR A 93 -2.87 -7.46 5.29
N LEU A 94 -1.76 -7.47 4.56
CA LEU A 94 -1.75 -7.33 3.10
C LEU A 94 -2.27 -8.57 2.37
N LYS A 95 -2.45 -9.70 3.07
CA LYS A 95 -3.03 -10.93 2.51
C LYS A 95 -4.52 -11.10 2.80
N VAL A 96 -5.11 -10.34 3.73
CA VAL A 96 -6.53 -10.48 4.13
C VAL A 96 -7.49 -10.40 2.94
N PHE A 97 -7.24 -9.50 1.98
CA PHE A 97 -8.10 -9.36 0.80
C PHE A 97 -8.14 -10.63 -0.08
N LEU A 98 -7.18 -11.54 0.06
CA LEU A 98 -7.20 -12.81 -0.64
C LEU A 98 -8.24 -13.77 -0.04
N GLU A 99 -8.60 -13.61 1.23
CA GLU A 99 -9.49 -14.53 1.95
C GLU A 99 -10.96 -14.08 1.87
N ASP A 100 -11.22 -12.83 1.53
CA ASP A 100 -12.55 -12.24 1.44
C ASP A 100 -12.68 -11.37 0.19
N GLY A 101 -13.63 -11.69 -0.70
CA GLY A 101 -13.90 -11.01 -1.97
C GLY A 101 -14.42 -9.57 -1.84
N ASP A 102 -15.05 -9.24 -0.71
CA ASP A 102 -15.57 -7.90 -0.42
C ASP A 102 -14.50 -6.97 0.16
N VAL A 103 -13.43 -7.53 0.71
CA VAL A 103 -12.29 -6.74 1.19
C VAL A 103 -11.53 -6.15 -0.01
N PRO A 104 -11.34 -4.82 -0.07
CA PRO A 104 -10.56 -4.18 -1.12
C PRO A 104 -9.06 -4.42 -0.91
N ILE A 105 -8.31 -4.52 -2.01
CA ILE A 105 -6.84 -4.68 -1.99
C ILE A 105 -6.12 -3.52 -1.29
N ASP A 106 -6.68 -2.32 -1.31
CA ASP A 106 -6.16 -1.18 -0.58
C ASP A 106 -7.27 -0.31 0.03
N ASN A 107 -6.91 0.33 1.14
CA ASN A 107 -7.80 1.23 1.86
C ASN A 107 -7.98 2.60 1.17
N ASN A 108 -7.48 2.79 -0.06
CA ASN A 108 -7.46 4.11 -0.69
C ASN A 108 -8.88 4.58 -1.04
N ALA A 109 -9.84 3.66 -1.20
CA ALA A 109 -11.27 4.00 -1.32
C ALA A 109 -11.80 4.62 -0.02
N SER A 110 -11.57 3.97 1.12
CA SER A 110 -11.97 4.49 2.45
C SER A 110 -11.20 5.76 2.83
N GLU A 111 -9.89 5.84 2.54
CA GLU A 111 -9.09 7.05 2.76
C GLU A 111 -9.57 8.23 1.90
N ARG A 112 -10.03 7.97 0.66
CA ARG A 112 -10.62 9.01 -0.21
C ARG A 112 -12.00 9.45 0.30
N ALA A 113 -12.84 8.52 0.74
CA ALA A 113 -14.16 8.83 1.30
C ALA A 113 -14.06 9.68 2.58
N ILE A 114 -13.12 9.33 3.48
CA ILE A 114 -12.87 10.09 4.71
C ILE A 114 -12.21 11.44 4.41
N ARG A 115 -11.33 11.53 3.39
CA ARG A 115 -10.76 12.82 2.97
C ARG A 115 -11.82 13.83 2.54
N GLY A 116 -12.87 13.44 1.84
CA GLY A 116 -13.95 14.37 1.48
C GLY A 116 -14.58 15.03 2.72
N PHE A 117 -14.80 14.23 3.77
CA PHE A 117 -15.35 14.69 5.05
C PHE A 117 -14.35 15.55 5.84
N CYS A 118 -13.08 15.14 5.93
CA CYS A 118 -12.04 15.89 6.65
C CYS A 118 -11.59 17.16 5.93
N ILE A 119 -11.63 17.20 4.59
CA ILE A 119 -11.35 18.41 3.80
C ILE A 119 -12.45 19.46 4.00
N GLY A 120 -13.73 19.03 4.08
CA GLY A 120 -14.83 19.94 4.41
C GLY A 120 -14.66 20.59 5.79
N LYS A 121 -14.15 19.84 6.78
CA LYS A 121 -13.88 20.36 8.13
C LYS A 121 -12.65 21.30 8.17
N LYS A 122 -11.62 21.04 7.37
CA LYS A 122 -10.44 21.93 7.22
C LYS A 122 -10.77 23.23 6.47
N ASN A 123 -11.79 23.23 5.61
CA ASN A 123 -12.25 24.43 4.91
C ASN A 123 -13.09 25.37 5.81
N TRP A 124 -13.60 24.88 6.95
CA TRP A 124 -14.29 25.71 7.93
C TRP A 124 -13.37 26.38 8.97
N GLU A 125 -12.11 25.94 9.07
CA GLU A 125 -11.08 26.57 9.92
C GLU A 125 -10.09 27.42 9.10
N MET A 126 -10.44 27.80 7.86
CA MET A 126 -9.60 28.65 7.01
C MET A 126 -10.20 30.04 6.80
N ILE A 127 -10.70 30.63 7.88
CA ILE A 127 -10.73 32.09 8.03
C ILE A 127 -10.01 32.37 9.35
N ASP A 128 -8.69 32.42 9.30
CA ASP A 128 -7.93 33.62 9.65
C ASP A 128 -6.43 33.31 9.71
N THR A 129 -5.63 34.22 9.17
CA THR A 129 -4.16 34.31 9.23
C THR A 129 -3.32 33.66 8.11
N VAL A 130 -2.56 34.56 7.48
CA VAL A 130 -1.50 34.35 6.50
C VAL A 130 -0.25 33.81 7.21
N ASN A 131 -0.08 32.49 7.23
CA ASN A 131 1.25 31.90 7.14
C ASN A 131 1.12 30.44 6.72
N GLY A 132 1.51 30.15 5.47
CA GLY A 132 1.46 28.81 4.90
C GLY A 132 2.35 27.84 5.67
N ALA A 133 1.76 27.10 6.61
CA ALA A 133 2.43 26.03 7.33
C ALA A 133 2.13 24.70 6.65
N ASN A 134 3.21 24.02 6.28
CA ASN A 134 3.26 22.69 5.69
C ASN A 134 2.13 21.76 6.15
N SER A 135 1.39 21.21 5.18
CA SER A 135 0.34 20.23 5.46
C SER A 135 0.96 18.92 5.95
N SER A 136 1.09 18.82 7.27
CA SER A 136 1.26 17.58 8.01
C SER A 136 0.04 16.69 7.79
N ALA A 137 0.25 15.47 7.30
CA ALA A 137 -0.77 14.43 7.28
C ALA A 137 -0.12 13.08 7.65
N ILE A 138 0.30 12.98 8.91
CA ILE A 138 0.44 11.69 9.60
C ILE A 138 -0.82 11.55 10.45
N ILE A 139 -1.84 10.93 9.88
CA ILE A 139 -3.14 10.62 10.48
C ILE A 139 -3.51 9.30 9.77
N TYR A 140 -3.54 8.10 10.35
CA TYR A 140 -3.79 7.63 11.72
C TYR A 140 -3.11 6.27 11.93
N SER A 141 -2.53 6.05 13.11
CA SER A 141 -2.23 4.72 13.67
C SER A 141 -3.14 4.49 14.86
N ILE A 142 -4.47 4.55 14.66
CA ILE A 142 -5.47 4.15 15.67
C ILE A 142 -6.69 3.64 14.92
N ALA A 143 -6.66 2.37 14.50
CA ALA A 143 -7.85 1.60 14.17
C ALA A 143 -7.78 0.23 14.87
N GLU A 144 -7.19 0.21 16.06
CA GLU A 144 -7.23 -0.90 17.00
C GLU A 144 -7.91 -0.38 18.26
N ASN A 145 -9.22 -0.13 18.18
CA ASN A 145 -10.15 -0.51 19.23
C ASN A 145 -11.60 -0.23 18.81
N CYS A 146 -12.45 -1.22 19.06
CA CYS A 146 -13.90 -1.15 19.21
C CYS A 146 -14.71 -0.97 17.90
N LYS A 147 -15.78 -1.72 17.65
CA LYS A 147 -16.77 -2.21 18.62
C LYS A 147 -17.71 -3.26 17.99
N GLY A 148 -18.30 -4.06 18.87
CA GLY A 148 -19.36 -5.06 18.65
C GLY A 148 -19.08 -6.19 19.62
N GLU A 149 -19.35 -6.04 20.93
CA GLU A 149 -20.71 -6.11 21.51
C GLU A 149 -21.57 -7.19 20.85
#